data_AF-A0A520AI74-F1
#
_entry.id   AF-A0A520AI74-F1
#
_cell.length_a   1.000
_cell.length_b   1.000
_cell.length_c   1.000
_cell.angle_alpha   90.00
_cell.angle_beta   90.00
_cell.angle_gamma   90.00
#
_symmetry.space_group_name_H-M   'P 1'
#
loop_
_entity.id
_entity.type
_entity.pdbx_description
1 polymer ?
#
loop_
_entity_poly.entity_id
_entity_poly.type
_entity_poly.pdbx_seq_one_letter_code
_entity_poly.pdbx_strand_id
1 'polypeptide(L)'
;MQFATMNYKLSLADGTTQVVQIIATTFKKLKVWKLHFTNGKEIMLYKVGSEWLQRTEDYLEQCYVTSIGAYIDALESNISQKKLSV
;
A
#
# COMPACT_ATOMS: atom_id res chain seq x y z
N MET A 1 13.64 13.37 0.11
CA MET A 1 12.37 12.71 -0.31
C MET A 1 11.62 12.35 0.96
N GLN A 2 10.51 13.03 1.25
CA GLN A 2 9.64 12.63 2.36
C GLN A 2 8.95 11.33 1.95
N PHE A 3 9.31 10.23 2.59
CA PHE A 3 8.57 8.99 2.44
C PHE A 3 7.19 9.23 3.06
N ALA A 4 6.15 9.28 2.23
CA ALA A 4 4.79 9.46 2.70
C ALA A 4 4.40 8.19 3.47
N THR A 5 4.35 8.31 4.79
CA THR A 5 3.82 7.29 5.68
C THR A 5 2.34 7.55 5.89
N MET A 6 1.51 6.55 5.64
CA MET A 6 0.05 6.68 5.62
C MET A 6 -0.57 5.54 6.40
N ASN A 7 -1.64 5.80 7.15
CA ASN A 7 -2.36 4.75 7.87
C ASN A 7 -3.60 4.34 7.07
N TYR A 8 -3.80 3.05 6.89
CA TYR A 8 -4.94 2.45 6.21
C TYR A 8 -5.65 1.48 7.16
N LYS A 9 -6.96 1.64 7.30
CA LYS A 9 -7.77 0.78 8.16
C LYS A 9 -8.29 -0.39 7.33
N LEU A 10 -7.76 -1.58 7.60
CA LEU A 10 -8.14 -2.82 6.94
C LEU A 10 -9.20 -3.53 7.78
N SER A 11 -10.39 -3.74 7.22
CA SER A 11 -11.41 -4.58 7.83
C SER A 11 -11.32 -5.98 7.23
N LEU A 12 -10.96 -6.95 8.07
CA LEU A 12 -10.85 -8.35 7.68
C LEU A 12 -12.24 -9.03 7.71
N ALA A 13 -12.35 -10.15 7.00
CA ALA A 13 -13.60 -10.90 6.85
C ALA A 13 -14.10 -11.50 8.19
N ASP A 14 -13.20 -11.70 9.15
CA ASP A 14 -13.51 -12.13 10.52
C ASP A 14 -14.13 -11.01 11.39
N GLY A 15 -14.31 -9.81 10.84
CA GLY A 15 -14.80 -8.63 11.56
C GLY A 15 -13.72 -7.86 12.32
N THR A 16 -12.47 -8.36 12.32
CA THR A 16 -11.34 -7.68 12.94
C THR A 16 -10.94 -6.48 12.10
N THR A 17 -10.70 -5.35 12.75
CA THR A 17 -10.10 -4.20 12.08
C THR A 17 -8.65 -4.05 12.49
N GLN A 18 -7.75 -3.98 11.52
CA GLN A 18 -6.34 -3.73 11.72
C GLN A 18 -5.92 -2.42 11.06
N VAL A 19 -5.03 -1.67 11.71
CA VAL A 19 -4.41 -0.49 11.10
C VAL A 19 -3.11 -0.93 10.45
N VAL A 20 -2.98 -0.63 9.16
CA VAL A 20 -1.81 -0.93 8.35
C VAL A 20 -1.13 0.39 8.01
N GLN A 21 0.13 0.51 8.38
CA GLN A 21 0.94 1.65 8.01
C GLN A 21 1.61 1.38 6.66
N ILE A 22 1.20 2.14 5.66
CA ILE A 22 1.74 2.13 4.30
C ILE A 22 2.91 3.11 4.23
N ILE A 23 4.07 2.62 3.81
CA ILE A 23 5.29 3.40 3.66
C ILE A 23 5.78 3.24 2.23
N ALA A 24 5.69 4.30 1.44
CA ALA A 24 6.27 4.32 0.11
C ALA A 24 7.81 4.29 0.21
N THR A 25 8.47 3.41 -0.54
CA THR A 25 9.92 3.32 -0.59
C THR A 25 10.40 2.84 -1.96
N THR A 26 11.71 2.77 -2.17
CA THR A 26 12.31 2.27 -3.42
C THR A 26 13.19 1.07 -3.09
N PHE A 27 12.92 -0.07 -3.73
CA PHE A 27 13.72 -1.28 -3.59
C PHE A 27 14.30 -1.66 -4.95
N LYS A 28 15.63 -1.72 -5.07
CA LYS A 28 16.34 -2.05 -6.33
C LYS A 28 15.84 -1.24 -7.54
N LYS A 29 15.62 0.08 -7.36
CA LYS A 29 15.05 1.03 -8.36
C LYS A 29 13.57 0.83 -8.71
N LEU A 30 12.89 -0.11 -8.07
CA LEU A 30 11.45 -0.30 -8.20
C LEU A 30 10.72 0.42 -7.05
N LYS A 31 9.65 1.15 -7.38
CA LYS A 31 8.79 1.76 -6.37
C LYS A 31 7.98 0.67 -5.68
N VAL A 32 8.10 0.57 -4.37
CA VAL A 32 7.39 -0.41 -3.55
C VAL A 32 6.73 0.27 -2.37
N TRP A 33 5.72 -0.38 -1.80
CA TRP A 33 5.00 0.10 -0.64
C TRP A 33 5.07 -0.95 0.44
N LYS A 34 5.74 -0.62 1.55
CA LYS A 34 5.79 -1.47 2.73
C LYS A 34 4.51 -1.28 3.53
N LEU A 35 3.90 -2.39 3.92
CA LEU A 35 2.75 -2.45 4.80
C LEU A 35 3.22 -2.97 6.14
N HIS A 36 3.21 -2.12 7.15
CA HIS A 36 3.54 -2.48 8.52
C HIS A 36 2.25 -2.64 9.34
N PHE A 37 2.04 -3.84 9.85
CA PHE A 37 0.87 -4.21 10.63
C PHE A 37 1.14 -4.00 12.12
N THR A 38 0.09 -3.73 12.90
CA THR A 38 0.20 -3.57 14.36
C THR A 38 0.72 -4.82 15.08
N ASN A 39 0.61 -6.00 14.46
CA ASN A 39 1.16 -7.25 14.95
C ASN A 39 2.68 -7.40 14.70
N GLY A 40 3.35 -6.35 14.20
CA GLY A 40 4.78 -6.34 13.91
C GLY A 40 5.18 -7.02 12.59
N LYS A 41 4.21 -7.48 11.79
CA LYS A 41 4.48 -8.07 10.48
C LYS A 41 4.62 -6.99 9.42
N GLU A 42 5.50 -7.24 8.44
CA GLU A 42 5.74 -6.35 7.30
C GLU A 42 5.53 -7.10 5.99
N ILE A 43 4.81 -6.49 5.06
CA ILE A 43 4.66 -6.97 3.68
C ILE A 43 5.16 -5.89 2.72
N MET A 44 5.70 -6.30 1.58
CA MET A 44 5.98 -5.37 0.48
C MET A 44 4.98 -5.58 -0.65
N LEU A 45 4.26 -4.51 -1.00
CA LEU A 45 3.48 -4.40 -2.21
C LEU A 45 4.28 -3.73 -3.32
N TYR A 46 4.04 -4.17 -4.53
CA TYR A 46 4.55 -3.56 -5.74
C TYR A 46 3.53 -3.68 -6.86
N LYS A 47 3.62 -2.76 -7.81
CA LYS A 47 2.71 -2.71 -8.95
C LYS A 47 3.46 -3.14 -10.21
N VAL A 48 2.85 -4.05 -10.98
CA VAL A 48 3.34 -4.48 -12.30
C VAL A 48 2.24 -4.19 -13.32
N GLY A 49 2.47 -3.22 -14.21
CA GLY A 49 1.42 -2.73 -15.10
C GLY A 49 0.23 -2.17 -14.30
N SER A 50 -0.93 -2.81 -14.44
CA SER A 50 -2.15 -2.46 -13.70
C SER A 50 -2.41 -3.36 -12.49
N GLU A 51 -1.58 -4.37 -12.24
CA GLU A 51 -1.79 -5.36 -11.20
C GLU A 51 -0.97 -5.04 -9.95
N TRP A 52 -1.61 -5.22 -8.79
CA TRP A 52 -0.97 -5.12 -7.49
C TRP A 52 -0.59 -6.50 -6.97
N LEU A 53 0.68 -6.64 -6.62
CA LEU A 53 1.28 -7.89 -6.16
C LEU A 53 1.96 -7.68 -4.81
N GLN A 54 2.04 -8.74 -4.04
CA GLN A 54 2.81 -8.81 -2.79
C GLN A 54 4.05 -9.66 -2.99
N ARG A 55 5.15 -9.30 -2.33
CA ARG A 55 6.41 -10.06 -2.41
C ARG A 55 6.40 -11.32 -1.54
N THR A 56 5.67 -11.29 -0.42
CA THR A 56 5.48 -12.45 0.44
C THR A 56 4.23 -13.15 -0.04
N GLU A 57 4.39 -14.22 -0.83
CA GLU A 57 3.26 -15.02 -1.29
C GLU A 57 2.41 -15.46 -0.07
N ASP A 58 1.09 -15.29 -0.19
CA ASP A 58 0.05 -15.79 0.73
C ASP A 58 -0.14 -15.11 2.09
N TYR A 59 0.46 -13.95 2.39
CA TYR A 59 0.16 -13.28 3.66
C TYR A 59 -1.16 -12.50 3.63
N LEU A 60 -1.42 -11.73 2.58
CA LEU A 60 -2.73 -11.09 2.36
C LEU A 60 -3.47 -11.81 1.24
N GLU A 61 -4.78 -11.98 1.40
CA GLU A 61 -5.62 -12.37 0.28
C GLU A 61 -5.57 -11.31 -0.83
N GLN A 62 -5.70 -11.76 -2.08
CA GLN A 62 -5.62 -10.89 -3.26
C GLN A 62 -6.64 -9.75 -3.22
N CYS A 63 -7.80 -9.94 -2.59
CA CYS A 63 -8.82 -8.91 -2.41
C CYS A 63 -8.28 -7.71 -1.58
N TYR A 64 -7.49 -7.97 -0.53
CA TYR A 64 -6.88 -6.94 0.30
C TYR A 64 -5.71 -6.26 -0.41
N VAL A 65 -4.88 -7.04 -1.13
CA VAL A 65 -3.80 -6.49 -1.96
C VAL A 65 -4.36 -5.49 -2.98
N THR A 66 -5.44 -5.89 -3.66
CA THR A 66 -6.12 -5.04 -4.66
C THR A 66 -6.74 -3.80 -4.03
N SER A 67 -7.40 -3.93 -2.87
CA SER A 67 -8.04 -2.81 -2.17
C SER A 67 -7.03 -1.78 -1.66
N ILE A 68 -5.94 -2.24 -1.06
CA ILE A 68 -4.86 -1.37 -0.59
C ILE A 68 -4.16 -0.70 -1.79
N GLY A 69 -3.92 -1.46 -2.87
CA GLY A 69 -3.34 -0.94 -4.10
C GLY A 69 -4.19 0.15 -4.74
N ALA A 70 -5.50 -0.04 -4.85
CA ALA A 70 -6.43 0.96 -5.37
C ALA A 70 -6.43 2.24 -4.52
N TYR A 71 -6.32 2.11 -3.19
CA TYR A 71 -6.18 3.26 -2.30
C TYR A 71 -4.88 4.03 -2.56
N ILE A 72 -3.75 3.33 -2.75
CA ILE A 72 -2.48 3.95 -3.11
C ILE A 72 -2.59 4.68 -4.46
N ASP A 73 -3.19 4.05 -5.47
CA ASP A 73 -3.40 4.66 -6.78
C ASP A 73 -4.22 5.95 -6.69
N ALA A 74 -5.30 5.96 -5.91
CA ALA A 74 -6.12 7.16 -5.68
C ALA A 74 -5.32 8.28 -5.00
N LEU A 75 -4.46 7.95 -4.05
CA LEU A 75 -3.59 8.92 -3.37
C LEU A 75 -2.55 9.52 -4.32
N GLU A 76 -1.88 8.70 -5.11
CA GLU A 76 -0.90 9.14 -6.10
C GLU A 76 -1.54 10.05 -7.15
N SER A 77 -2.76 9.71 -7.60
CA SER A 77 -3.56 10.56 -8.49
C SER A 77 -3.87 11.92 -7.85
N ASN A 78 -4.30 11.93 -6.59
CA ASN A 78 -4.61 13.16 -5.85
C ASN A 78 -3.37 14.05 -5.60
N ILE A 79 -2.21 13.44 -5.35
CA ILE A 79 -0.93 14.16 -5.24
C ILE A 79 -0.55 14.80 -6.58
N SER A 80 -0.79 14.10 -7.69
CA SER A 80 -0.52 14.62 -9.04
C SER A 80 -1.38 15.84 -9.37
N GLN A 81 -2.67 15.83 -9.01
CA GLN A 81 -3.59 16.95 -9.21
C GLN A 81 -3.16 18.21 -8.43
N LYS A 82 -2.72 18.05 -7.17
CA LYS A 82 -2.24 19.17 -6.35
C LYS A 82 -0.98 19.85 -6.90
N LYS A 83 -0.18 19.15 -7.70
CA LYS A 83 1.05 19.69 -8.29
C LYS A 83 0.81 20.56 -9.53
N LEU A 84 -0.38 20.51 -10.12
CA LEU A 84 -0.77 21.31 -11.31
C LEU A 84 -1.53 22.60 -10.98
N SER A 85 -1.74 22.93 -9.70
CA SER A 85 -2.51 24.12 -9.28
C SER A 85 -1.65 25.27 -8.71
N VAL A 86 -0.39 25.38 -9.12
CA VAL A 86 0.52 26.49 -8.75
C VAL A 86 1.19 27.08 -9.97
#